data_AF-A0A484NA62-F1
#
_entry.id   AF-A0A484NA62-F1
#
_cell.length_a   1.000
_cell.length_b   1.000
_cell.length_c   1.000
_cell.angle_alpha   90.00
_cell.angle_beta   90.00
_cell.angle_gamma   90.00
#
_symmetry.space_group_name_H-M   'P 1'
#
loop_
_entity.id
_entity.type
_entity.pdbx_description
1 polymer ?
#
loop_
_entity_poly.entity_id
_entity_poly.type
_entity_poly.pdbx_seq_one_letter_code
_entity_poly.pdbx_strand_id
1 'polypeptide(L)'
;MNFLQMQIPPFIRVDLFRTIFTQALSVDKKYVNWTLRLASIHGNKAPLPFIKSVEVFFSESQNMKATILDKEPLRLKRRTAKTSNPFDVTLKINFSEGCKCVSTEITIPVDFTVSANNFKDEENLVFDKLRREAMSDPSCGQTALIERDAILVPKTNIFIHAIVTNIVKYDAAQSSSANESKRKHEGFSGTIPSRKRSKRNWKPRLPLPN
;
A
#
# COMPACT_ATOMS: atom_id res chain seq x y z
N MET A 1 24.38 -38.59 -2.15
CA MET A 1 24.66 -37.15 -2.09
C MET A 1 23.37 -36.45 -1.67
N ASN A 2 23.36 -35.79 -0.51
CA ASN A 2 22.21 -35.01 -0.10
C ASN A 2 22.29 -33.66 -0.79
N PHE A 3 21.50 -33.47 -1.84
CA PHE A 3 21.34 -32.16 -2.45
C PHE A 3 20.62 -31.26 -1.45
N LEU A 4 21.27 -30.18 -1.01
CA LEU A 4 20.61 -29.14 -0.24
C LEU A 4 19.50 -28.56 -1.14
N GLN A 5 18.24 -28.75 -0.74
CA GLN A 5 17.09 -28.22 -1.45
C GLN A 5 17.07 -26.69 -1.23
N MET A 6 17.85 -25.97 -2.04
CA MET A 6 17.94 -24.51 -2.00
C MET A 6 16.73 -23.88 -2.70
N GLN A 7 15.54 -24.06 -2.14
CA GLN A 7 14.37 -23.30 -2.56
C GLN A 7 14.38 -21.95 -1.84
N ILE A 8 14.46 -20.87 -2.62
CA ILE A 8 14.34 -19.52 -2.08
C ILE A 8 12.87 -19.33 -1.68
N PRO A 9 12.57 -18.96 -0.42
CA PRO A 9 11.21 -18.74 0.00
C PRO A 9 10.58 -17.58 -0.78
N PRO A 10 9.25 -17.59 -0.98
CA PRO A 10 8.57 -16.49 -1.63
C PRO A 10 8.79 -15.20 -0.86
N PHE A 11 9.10 -14.13 -1.58
CA PHE A 11 9.17 -12.79 -1.00
C PHE A 11 7.78 -12.17 -0.96
N ILE A 12 7.32 -11.80 0.23
CA ILE A 12 6.01 -11.17 0.45
C ILE A 12 6.24 -9.74 0.90
N ARG A 13 5.80 -8.79 0.06
CA ARG A 13 5.83 -7.37 0.38
C ARG A 13 4.57 -6.98 1.13
N VAL A 14 4.77 -6.48 2.34
CA VAL A 14 3.71 -5.86 3.16
C VAL A 14 4.00 -4.36 3.20
N ASP A 15 3.05 -3.55 2.75
CA ASP A 15 3.09 -2.09 2.89
C ASP A 15 2.15 -1.63 3.99
N LEU A 16 2.38 -0.41 4.47
CA LEU A 16 1.63 0.20 5.56
C LEU A 16 1.00 1.51 5.10
N PHE A 17 -0.23 1.75 5.55
CA PHE A 17 -0.87 3.06 5.46
C PHE A 17 -1.76 3.28 6.67
N ARG A 18 -2.20 4.52 6.85
CA ARG A 18 -3.19 4.85 7.86
C ARG A 18 -4.42 5.50 7.27
N THR A 19 -5.55 5.16 7.86
CA THR A 19 -6.80 5.85 7.64
C THR A 19 -7.09 6.78 8.81
N ILE A 20 -7.34 8.05 8.53
CA ILE A 20 -7.60 9.09 9.53
C ILE A 20 -9.03 9.57 9.33
N PHE A 21 -9.86 9.33 10.33
CA PHE A 21 -11.24 9.77 10.38
C PHE A 21 -11.39 10.85 11.45
N THR A 22 -11.61 12.10 11.04
CA THR A 22 -11.82 13.23 11.95
C THR A 22 -13.26 13.69 11.85
N GLN A 23 -13.91 13.94 12.99
CA GLN A 23 -15.27 14.48 13.05
C GLN A 23 -15.33 15.73 13.94
N ALA A 24 -16.23 16.64 13.56
CA ALA A 24 -16.55 17.84 14.31
C ALA A 24 -18.05 18.11 14.22
N LEU A 25 -18.67 18.47 15.34
CA LEU A 25 -20.06 18.91 15.34
C LEU A 25 -20.19 20.26 14.64
N SER A 26 -21.26 20.43 13.89
CA SER A 26 -21.63 21.73 13.36
C SER A 26 -22.05 22.69 14.49
N VAL A 27 -22.03 23.99 14.22
CA VAL A 27 -22.40 25.04 15.18
C VAL A 27 -23.84 24.85 15.69
N ASP A 28 -24.75 24.46 14.80
CA ASP A 28 -26.15 24.15 15.11
C ASP A 28 -26.36 22.77 15.76
N LYS A 29 -25.28 21.98 15.95
CA LYS A 29 -25.26 20.62 16.54
C LYS A 29 -26.16 19.58 15.85
N LYS A 30 -26.80 19.93 14.73
CA LYS A 30 -27.67 19.05 13.93
C LYS A 30 -26.87 18.11 13.02
N TYR A 31 -25.66 18.52 12.66
CA TYR A 31 -24.83 17.80 11.70
C TYR A 31 -23.45 17.49 12.24
N VAL A 32 -22.83 16.49 11.63
CA VAL A 32 -21.43 16.15 11.85
C VAL A 32 -20.69 16.42 10.55
N ASN A 33 -19.70 17.30 10.62
CA ASN A 33 -18.73 17.48 9.55
C ASN A 33 -17.60 16.48 9.80
N TRP A 34 -17.36 15.59 8.85
CA TRP A 34 -16.33 14.58 8.99
C TRP A 34 -15.46 14.48 7.76
N THR A 35 -14.23 14.06 7.98
CA THR A 35 -13.24 13.90 6.93
C THR A 35 -12.52 12.59 7.09
N LEU A 36 -12.49 11.82 6.01
CA LEU A 36 -11.77 10.56 5.91
C LEU A 36 -10.56 10.79 5.02
N ARG A 37 -9.38 10.37 5.48
CA ARG A 37 -8.13 10.58 4.75
C ARG A 37 -7.27 9.33 4.80
N LEU A 38 -6.71 8.95 3.65
CA LEU A 38 -5.63 7.98 3.57
C LEU A 38 -4.29 8.71 3.57
N ALA A 39 -3.37 8.26 4.41
CA ALA A 39 -2.04 8.85 4.55
C ALA A 39 -0.98 7.77 4.81
N SER A 40 0.27 8.09 4.51
CA SER A 40 1.40 7.26 4.89
C SER A 40 1.61 7.26 6.40
N ILE A 41 2.11 6.14 6.94
CA ILE A 41 2.57 6.04 8.32
C ILE A 41 3.80 6.93 8.58
N HIS A 42 4.60 7.20 7.53
CA HIS A 42 5.82 7.99 7.62
C HIS A 42 5.56 9.51 7.63
N GLY A 43 4.31 9.93 7.47
CA GLY A 43 3.92 11.33 7.59
C GLY A 43 2.73 11.72 6.74
N ASN A 44 2.10 12.82 7.10
CA ASN A 44 0.91 13.32 6.40
C ASN A 44 1.17 13.76 4.95
N LYS A 45 2.39 14.19 4.64
CA LYS A 45 2.78 14.62 3.28
C LYS A 45 3.58 13.56 2.54
N ALA A 46 3.85 12.43 3.18
CA ALA A 46 4.59 11.35 2.53
C ALA A 46 3.66 10.65 1.52
N PRO A 47 4.16 10.37 0.31
CA PRO A 47 3.35 9.76 -0.73
C PRO A 47 2.96 8.33 -0.37
N LEU A 48 1.89 7.84 -0.99
CA LEU A 48 1.47 6.44 -0.92
C LEU A 48 1.75 5.76 -2.27
N PRO A 49 3.01 5.39 -2.58
CA PRO A 49 3.40 5.01 -3.94
C PRO A 49 2.70 3.76 -4.47
N PHE A 50 2.22 2.89 -3.58
CA PHE A 50 1.51 1.67 -3.95
C PHE A 50 0.02 1.89 -4.21
N ILE A 51 -0.53 3.08 -3.93
CA ILE A 51 -1.95 3.42 -4.14
C ILE A 51 -2.06 4.38 -5.34
N LYS A 52 -2.82 3.98 -6.35
CA LYS A 52 -3.11 4.79 -7.54
C LYS A 52 -4.32 5.67 -7.33
N SER A 53 -5.40 5.11 -6.80
CA SER A 53 -6.63 5.83 -6.47
C SER A 53 -7.44 5.05 -5.44
N VAL A 54 -8.43 5.70 -4.84
CA VAL A 54 -9.33 5.09 -3.86
C VAL A 54 -10.77 5.41 -4.23
N GLU A 55 -11.57 4.40 -4.50
CA GLU A 55 -13.01 4.53 -4.68
C GLU A 55 -13.68 4.37 -3.32
N VAL A 56 -14.54 5.32 -2.96
CA VAL A 56 -15.26 5.36 -1.69
C VAL A 56 -16.73 5.09 -1.96
N PHE A 57 -17.22 4.03 -1.32
CA PHE A 57 -18.62 3.62 -1.34
C PHE A 57 -19.22 3.75 0.06
N PHE A 58 -20.54 3.88 0.10
CA PHE A 58 -21.32 4.03 1.32
C PHE A 58 -22.39 2.96 1.34
N SER A 59 -22.77 2.51 2.53
CA SER A 59 -23.98 1.70 2.71
C SER A 59 -25.18 2.39 2.04
N GLU A 60 -26.03 1.61 1.36
CA GLU A 60 -27.18 2.13 0.59
C GLU A 60 -28.10 3.05 1.43
N SER A 61 -28.16 2.80 2.73
CA SER A 61 -28.95 3.57 3.70
C SER A 61 -28.59 5.07 3.80
N GLN A 62 -27.41 5.47 3.34
CA GLN A 62 -26.93 6.85 3.49
C GLN A 62 -27.18 7.75 2.27
N ASN A 63 -27.67 7.22 1.14
CA ASN A 63 -27.91 7.98 -0.11
C ASN A 63 -26.73 8.89 -0.54
N MET A 64 -25.50 8.54 -0.15
CA MET A 64 -24.31 9.31 -0.48
C MET A 64 -23.73 8.87 -1.81
N LYS A 65 -23.34 9.84 -2.64
CA LYS A 65 -22.69 9.56 -3.91
C LYS A 65 -21.29 8.99 -3.69
N ALA A 66 -21.02 7.83 -4.28
CA ALA A 66 -19.69 7.24 -4.37
C ALA A 66 -18.69 8.24 -4.99
N THR A 67 -17.42 8.17 -4.60
CA THR A 67 -16.42 9.17 -5.03
C THR A 67 -15.07 8.51 -5.21
N ILE A 68 -14.33 8.96 -6.24
CA ILE A 68 -12.97 8.52 -6.52
C ILE A 68 -11.99 9.58 -6.00
N LEU A 69 -11.00 9.16 -5.24
CA LEU A 69 -9.89 9.97 -4.75
C LEU A 69 -8.62 9.56 -5.53
N ASP A 70 -8.18 10.39 -6.45
CA ASP A 70 -7.06 10.14 -7.36
C ASP A 70 -5.92 11.17 -7.21
N LYS A 71 -6.14 12.20 -6.39
CA LYS A 71 -5.18 13.29 -6.15
C LYS A 71 -4.80 13.36 -4.69
N GLU A 72 -3.51 13.53 -4.44
CA GLU A 72 -3.02 13.77 -3.09
C GLU A 72 -3.41 15.19 -2.61
N PRO A 73 -3.84 15.35 -1.35
CA PRO A 73 -4.07 14.30 -0.36
C PRO A 73 -5.36 13.51 -0.64
N LEU A 74 -5.30 12.18 -0.53
CA LEU A 74 -6.46 11.28 -0.66
C LEU A 74 -7.45 11.52 0.48
N ARG A 75 -8.33 12.50 0.32
CA ARG A 75 -9.21 13.01 1.37
C ARG A 75 -10.63 13.21 0.87
N LEU A 76 -11.56 12.62 1.59
CA LEU A 76 -12.99 12.85 1.48
C LEU A 76 -13.46 13.79 2.59
N LYS A 77 -14.33 14.74 2.25
CA LYS A 77 -15.07 15.58 3.21
C LYS A 77 -16.56 15.41 2.98
N ARG A 78 -17.31 15.17 4.05
CA ARG A 78 -18.76 15.02 4.02
C ARG A 78 -19.40 15.64 5.25
N ARG A 79 -20.70 15.86 5.15
CA ARG A 79 -21.57 16.33 6.23
C ARG A 79 -22.75 15.38 6.32
N THR A 80 -23.01 14.88 7.53
CA THR A 80 -24.08 13.94 7.84
C THR A 80 -24.97 14.50 8.93
N ALA A 81 -26.24 14.09 8.95
CA ALA A 81 -27.09 14.36 10.10
C ALA A 81 -26.53 13.62 11.33
N LYS A 82 -26.55 14.26 12.50
CA LYS A 82 -26.08 13.64 13.74
C LYS A 82 -26.93 12.42 14.13
N THR A 83 -28.20 12.44 13.75
CA THR A 83 -29.18 11.37 14.00
C THR A 83 -29.12 10.25 12.97
N SER A 84 -28.19 10.29 12.00
CA SER A 84 -27.99 9.19 11.06
C SER A 84 -27.58 7.93 11.82
N ASN A 85 -28.18 6.79 11.45
CA ASN A 85 -27.77 5.48 11.94
C ASN A 85 -26.29 5.21 11.62
N PRO A 86 -25.58 4.41 12.42
CA PRO A 86 -24.26 3.93 12.08
C PRO A 86 -24.23 3.29 10.68
N PHE A 87 -23.14 3.48 9.97
CA PHE A 87 -22.99 3.02 8.60
C PHE A 87 -21.55 2.67 8.28
N ASP A 88 -21.36 1.93 7.21
CA ASP A 88 -20.05 1.52 6.74
C ASP A 88 -19.60 2.36 5.55
N VAL A 89 -18.32 2.71 5.56
CA VAL A 89 -17.62 3.30 4.42
C VAL A 89 -16.67 2.26 3.87
N THR A 90 -16.93 1.79 2.65
CA THR A 90 -16.06 0.85 1.96
C THR A 90 -15.07 1.62 1.10
N LEU A 91 -13.78 1.35 1.30
CA LEU A 91 -12.69 1.90 0.52
C LEU A 91 -12.12 0.83 -0.37
N LYS A 92 -12.37 0.95 -1.67
CA LYS A 92 -11.70 0.15 -2.68
C LYS A 92 -10.42 0.85 -3.10
N ILE A 93 -9.29 0.30 -2.65
CA ILE A 93 -7.96 0.83 -2.89
C ILE A 93 -7.47 0.23 -4.21
N ASN A 94 -7.33 1.06 -5.23
CA ASN A 94 -6.76 0.67 -6.51
C ASN A 94 -5.23 0.84 -6.44
N PHE A 95 -4.51 -0.22 -6.75
CA PHE A 95 -3.06 -0.24 -6.63
C PHE A 95 -2.34 0.39 -7.82
N SER A 96 -1.14 0.88 -7.56
CA SER A 96 -0.19 1.34 -8.58
C SER A 96 0.44 0.19 -9.34
N GLU A 97 1.00 0.52 -10.50
CA GLU A 97 1.83 -0.41 -11.28
C GLU A 97 2.98 -0.94 -10.42
N GLY A 98 3.14 -2.27 -10.36
CA GLY A 98 4.13 -2.96 -9.52
C GLY A 98 3.53 -3.73 -8.33
N CYS A 99 2.26 -3.52 -8.00
CA CYS A 99 1.50 -4.44 -7.15
C CYS A 99 1.01 -5.62 -7.99
N LYS A 100 0.86 -6.80 -7.37
CA LYS A 100 0.35 -7.99 -8.06
C LYS A 100 -1.17 -7.98 -8.23
N CYS A 101 -1.86 -7.21 -7.40
CA CYS A 101 -3.31 -7.07 -7.44
C CYS A 101 -3.71 -5.74 -8.07
N VAL A 102 -4.92 -5.70 -8.62
CA VAL A 102 -5.52 -4.48 -9.18
C VAL A 102 -6.10 -3.61 -8.07
N SER A 103 -6.79 -4.22 -7.10
CA SER A 103 -7.40 -3.51 -5.98
C SER A 103 -7.58 -4.39 -4.76
N THR A 104 -7.86 -3.77 -3.62
CA THR A 104 -8.43 -4.42 -2.43
C THR A 104 -9.57 -3.58 -1.87
N GLU A 105 -10.32 -4.12 -0.92
CA GLU A 105 -11.35 -3.39 -0.20
C GLU A 105 -11.11 -3.44 1.31
N ILE A 106 -11.30 -2.30 1.98
CA ILE A 106 -11.38 -2.22 3.44
C ILE A 106 -12.66 -1.50 3.85
N THR A 107 -13.25 -1.94 4.95
CA THR A 107 -14.49 -1.34 5.48
C THR A 107 -14.20 -0.62 6.78
N ILE A 108 -14.71 0.60 6.89
CA ILE A 108 -14.56 1.44 8.07
C ILE A 108 -15.94 1.71 8.66
N PRO A 109 -16.23 1.19 9.86
CA PRO A 109 -17.48 1.48 10.53
C PRO A 109 -17.47 2.93 11.03
N VAL A 110 -18.53 3.66 10.69
CA VAL A 110 -18.77 5.05 11.11
C VAL A 110 -19.92 5.09 12.09
N ASP A 111 -19.59 5.45 13.32
CA ASP A 111 -20.54 5.78 14.37
C ASP A 111 -20.10 7.08 15.06
N PHE A 112 -20.95 8.10 15.00
CA PHE A 112 -20.64 9.40 15.59
C PHE A 112 -20.78 9.40 17.13
N THR A 113 -21.56 8.47 17.68
CA THR A 113 -21.92 8.39 19.11
C THR A 113 -20.86 7.64 19.90
N VAL A 114 -20.36 6.54 19.36
CA VAL A 114 -19.34 5.70 20.02
C VAL A 114 -17.96 6.36 19.91
N SER A 115 -17.20 6.32 20.99
CA SER A 115 -15.76 6.61 20.98
C SER A 115 -15.02 5.33 20.66
N ALA A 116 -14.09 5.38 19.70
CA ALA A 116 -13.23 4.24 19.44
C ALA A 116 -12.28 4.06 20.63
N ASN A 117 -12.09 2.81 21.05
CA ASN A 117 -11.05 2.48 22.01
C ASN A 117 -9.70 2.41 21.31
N ASN A 118 -8.64 2.75 22.04
CA ASN A 118 -7.29 2.51 21.58
C ASN A 118 -7.04 1.00 21.51
N PHE A 119 -6.35 0.57 20.48
CA PHE A 119 -6.03 -0.83 20.22
C PHE A 119 -4.67 -0.89 19.54
N LYS A 120 -3.84 -1.84 19.94
CA LYS A 120 -2.53 -2.06 19.32
C LYS A 120 -2.18 -3.53 19.42
N ASP A 121 -2.05 -4.17 18.27
CA ASP A 121 -1.53 -5.53 18.17
C ASP A 121 0.00 -5.51 18.06
N GLU A 122 0.61 -6.65 18.39
CA GLU A 122 2.04 -6.87 18.13
C GLU A 122 2.28 -6.92 16.61
N GLU A 123 2.90 -5.87 16.06
CA GLU A 123 3.14 -5.67 14.63
C GLU A 123 3.77 -6.89 13.95
N ASN A 124 4.77 -7.51 14.60
CA ASN A 124 5.45 -8.70 14.08
C ASN A 124 4.51 -9.90 13.95
N LEU A 125 3.61 -10.13 14.93
CA LEU A 125 2.64 -11.22 14.86
C LEU A 125 1.63 -11.00 13.73
N VAL A 126 1.20 -9.74 13.51
CA VAL A 126 0.31 -9.38 12.40
C VAL A 126 1.00 -9.61 11.06
N PHE A 127 2.26 -9.21 10.91
CA PHE A 127 3.03 -9.45 9.68
C PHE A 127 3.27 -10.93 9.42
N ASP A 128 3.64 -11.70 10.44
CA ASP A 128 3.88 -13.13 10.28
C ASP A 128 2.58 -13.90 10.00
N LYS A 129 1.45 -13.44 10.53
CA LYS A 129 0.13 -13.94 10.17
C LYS A 129 -0.18 -13.63 8.69
N LEU A 130 -0.10 -12.36 8.27
CA LEU A 130 -0.35 -11.97 6.87
C LEU A 130 0.57 -12.70 5.89
N ARG A 131 1.85 -12.86 6.23
CA ARG A 131 2.80 -13.62 5.41
C ARG A 131 2.40 -15.08 5.30
N ARG A 132 2.02 -15.73 6.40
CA ARG A 132 1.57 -17.13 6.38
C ARG A 132 0.30 -17.31 5.56
N GLU A 133 -0.67 -16.42 5.72
CA GLU A 133 -1.91 -16.42 4.94
C GLU A 133 -1.62 -16.26 3.45
N ALA A 134 -0.77 -15.30 3.08
CA ALA A 134 -0.31 -15.09 1.71
C ALA A 134 0.59 -16.21 1.16
N MET A 135 1.16 -17.07 2.01
CA MET A 135 1.86 -18.29 1.55
C MET A 135 0.87 -19.43 1.30
N SER A 136 -0.11 -19.59 2.18
CA SER A 136 -1.10 -20.68 2.12
C SER A 136 -2.09 -20.48 0.98
N ASP A 137 -2.64 -19.28 0.87
CA ASP A 137 -3.46 -18.84 -0.25
C ASP A 137 -2.77 -17.61 -0.86
N PRO A 138 -2.01 -17.78 -1.96
CA PRO A 138 -1.21 -16.71 -2.56
C PRO A 138 -2.08 -15.67 -3.24
N SER A 139 -2.74 -14.85 -2.43
CA SER A 139 -3.57 -13.72 -2.83
C SER A 139 -2.96 -12.43 -2.29
N CYS A 140 -2.71 -11.48 -3.19
CA CYS A 140 -2.40 -10.10 -2.81
C CYS A 140 -3.68 -9.37 -2.39
N GLY A 141 -3.52 -8.23 -1.73
CA GLY A 141 -4.64 -7.42 -1.23
C GLY A 141 -5.15 -7.83 0.15
N GLN A 142 -4.62 -8.90 0.76
CA GLN A 142 -4.89 -9.25 2.16
C GLN A 142 -4.52 -8.07 3.08
N THR A 143 -5.43 -7.71 3.98
CA THR A 143 -5.25 -6.58 4.91
C THR A 143 -5.43 -7.00 6.36
N ALA A 144 -4.73 -6.32 7.25
CA ALA A 144 -4.95 -6.43 8.69
C ALA A 144 -4.87 -5.05 9.37
N LEU A 145 -5.64 -4.86 10.43
CA LEU A 145 -5.54 -3.68 11.29
C LEU A 145 -4.48 -3.94 12.36
N ILE A 146 -3.48 -3.07 12.46
CA ILE A 146 -2.40 -3.17 13.46
C ILE A 146 -2.73 -2.34 14.69
N GLU A 147 -3.12 -1.08 14.45
CA GLU A 147 -3.26 -0.09 15.52
C GLU A 147 -4.48 0.78 15.25
N ARG A 148 -5.13 1.17 16.34
CA ARG A 148 -6.23 2.12 16.36
C ARG A 148 -5.96 3.11 17.49
N ASP A 149 -5.86 4.39 17.13
CA ASP A 149 -5.72 5.47 18.10
C ASP A 149 -6.93 6.39 18.04
N ALA A 150 -7.41 6.81 19.19
CA ALA A 150 -8.48 7.79 19.35
C ALA A 150 -7.95 9.05 20.03
N ILE A 151 -8.02 10.16 19.32
CA ILE A 151 -7.73 11.51 19.82
C ILE A 151 -9.07 12.20 20.10
N LEU A 152 -9.22 12.77 21.30
CA LEU A 152 -10.50 13.36 21.72
C LEU A 152 -10.78 14.73 21.08
N VAL A 153 -9.76 15.55 20.83
CA VAL A 153 -9.92 16.94 20.38
C VAL A 153 -8.97 17.27 19.22
N PRO A 154 -9.48 17.49 17.99
CA PRO A 154 -10.82 17.12 17.53
C PRO A 154 -11.00 15.59 17.53
N LYS A 155 -12.23 15.10 17.71
CA LYS A 155 -12.51 13.66 17.75
C LYS A 155 -12.01 13.00 16.47
N THR A 156 -10.92 12.26 16.58
CA THR A 156 -10.17 11.69 15.45
C THR A 156 -9.79 10.25 15.76
N ASN A 157 -10.16 9.34 14.87
CA ASN A 157 -9.75 7.94 14.91
C ASN A 157 -8.70 7.71 13.82
N ILE A 158 -7.56 7.16 14.19
CA ILE A 158 -6.47 6.78 13.30
C ILE A 158 -6.40 5.26 13.29
N PHE A 159 -6.35 4.66 12.11
CA PHE A 159 -6.26 3.22 11.91
C PHE A 159 -5.01 2.94 11.10
N ILE A 160 -4.10 2.10 11.60
CA ILE A 160 -2.92 1.67 10.84
C ILE A 160 -3.22 0.30 10.24
N HIS A 161 -3.13 0.21 8.92
CA HIS A 161 -3.40 -0.99 8.16
C HIS A 161 -2.10 -1.55 7.56
N ALA A 162 -1.93 -2.86 7.68
CA ALA A 162 -0.98 -3.64 6.90
C ALA A 162 -1.66 -4.22 5.67
N ILE A 163 -0.94 -4.24 4.55
CA ILE A 163 -1.48 -4.77 3.29
C ILE A 163 -0.42 -5.52 2.49
N VAL A 164 -0.77 -6.72 2.03
CA VAL A 164 0.08 -7.50 1.12
C VAL A 164 -0.07 -6.96 -0.30
N THR A 165 0.97 -6.33 -0.85
CA THR A 165 0.91 -5.72 -2.19
C THR A 165 1.56 -6.58 -3.28
N ASN A 166 2.51 -7.43 -2.90
CA ASN A 166 3.26 -8.26 -3.85
C ASN A 166 3.68 -9.59 -3.22
N ILE A 167 3.60 -10.66 -4.02
CA ILE A 167 4.08 -12.00 -3.70
C ILE A 167 4.96 -12.44 -4.87
N VAL A 168 6.25 -12.62 -4.63
CA VAL A 168 7.23 -13.04 -5.63
C VAL A 168 7.71 -14.44 -5.28
N LYS A 169 7.37 -15.41 -6.11
CA LYS A 169 7.88 -16.79 -6.02
C LYS A 169 9.14 -16.91 -6.88
N TYR A 170 10.17 -17.57 -6.36
CA TYR A 170 11.38 -17.89 -7.10
C TYR A 170 11.33 -19.36 -7.47
N ASP A 171 11.11 -19.66 -8.74
CA ASP A 171 11.23 -21.02 -9.22
C ASP A 171 12.72 -21.36 -9.33
N ALA A 172 13.13 -22.46 -8.69
CA ALA A 172 14.42 -23.06 -8.97
C ALA A 172 14.39 -23.54 -10.42
N ALA A 173 15.23 -22.96 -11.28
CA ALA A 173 15.33 -23.37 -12.68
C ALA A 173 15.50 -24.89 -12.75
N GLN A 174 14.53 -25.58 -13.35
CA GLN A 174 14.69 -26.99 -13.68
C GLN A 174 15.81 -27.10 -14.70
N SER A 175 16.95 -27.65 -14.28
CA SER A 175 17.93 -28.19 -15.21
C SER A 175 17.35 -29.47 -15.82
N SER A 176 16.61 -29.34 -16.91
CA SER A 176 16.31 -30.47 -17.80
C SER A 176 16.28 -30.02 -19.26
N SER A 177 17.41 -30.30 -19.91
CA SER A 177 17.63 -30.58 -21.34
C SER A 177 16.55 -30.20 -22.37
N ALA A 178 17.00 -29.38 -23.33
CA ALA A 178 16.71 -29.46 -24.77
C ALA A 178 15.24 -29.59 -25.20
N ASN A 179 14.65 -28.47 -25.63
CA ASN A 179 14.32 -28.28 -27.03
C ASN A 179 14.14 -26.80 -27.35
N GLU A 180 14.87 -26.35 -28.37
CA GLU A 180 14.74 -25.03 -28.97
C GLU A 180 13.29 -24.73 -29.36
N SER A 181 12.82 -23.54 -29.00
CA SER A 181 11.76 -22.84 -29.72
C SER A 181 12.08 -21.35 -29.66
N LYS A 182 12.91 -20.93 -30.63
CA LYS A 182 13.32 -19.54 -30.84
C LYS A 182 12.08 -18.65 -30.96
N ARG A 183 11.92 -17.69 -30.04
CA ARG A 183 11.07 -16.52 -30.29
C ARG A 183 11.71 -15.70 -31.40
N LYS A 184 11.04 -15.66 -32.55
CA LYS A 184 11.39 -14.86 -33.72
C LYS A 184 11.31 -13.38 -33.32
N HIS A 185 12.46 -12.74 -33.11
CA HIS A 185 12.56 -11.27 -33.05
C HIS A 185 13.15 -10.82 -34.39
N GLU A 186 12.27 -10.43 -35.30
CA GLU A 186 12.62 -9.80 -36.56
C GLU A 186 12.85 -8.32 -36.28
N GLY A 187 14.07 -7.82 -36.52
CA GLY A 187 14.35 -6.39 -36.43
C GLY A 187 15.79 -6.02 -36.10
N PHE A 188 16.53 -5.71 -37.15
CA PHE A 188 17.71 -4.85 -37.20
C PHE A 188 19.09 -5.42 -36.83
N SER A 189 19.83 -5.76 -37.90
CA SER A 189 21.27 -5.91 -37.94
C SER A 189 21.97 -4.61 -37.52
N GLY A 190 22.95 -4.73 -36.63
CA GLY A 190 23.75 -3.59 -36.18
C GLY A 190 24.85 -4.02 -35.20
N THR A 191 25.95 -4.46 -35.78
CA THR A 191 27.31 -4.63 -35.24
C THR A 191 27.56 -4.02 -33.84
N ILE A 192 27.92 -4.89 -32.89
CA ILE A 192 28.44 -4.53 -31.56
C ILE A 192 29.84 -3.90 -31.71
N PRO A 193 30.11 -2.68 -31.22
CA PRO A 193 31.48 -2.26 -30.93
C PRO A 193 31.81 -2.53 -29.46
N SER A 194 32.83 -3.38 -29.27
CA SER A 194 33.60 -3.54 -28.04
C SER A 194 33.85 -2.20 -27.34
N ARG A 195 33.46 -2.11 -26.06
CA ARG A 195 33.79 -0.99 -25.17
C ARG A 195 35.30 -0.85 -25.03
N LYS A 196 35.89 0.09 -25.77
CA LYS A 196 37.26 0.57 -25.61
C LYS A 196 37.32 1.42 -24.33
N ARG A 197 38.01 0.94 -23.29
CA ARG A 197 38.41 1.73 -22.11
C ARG A 197 39.28 2.90 -22.60
N SER A 198 38.75 4.13 -22.58
CA SER A 198 39.60 5.31 -22.72
C SER A 198 40.21 5.66 -21.35
N LYS A 199 41.55 5.75 -21.33
CA LYS A 199 42.33 6.18 -20.17
C LYS A 199 42.03 7.66 -19.93
N ARG A 200 41.49 8.01 -18.75
CA ARG A 200 41.48 9.38 -18.26
C ARG A 200 42.92 9.78 -17.90
N ASN A 201 43.40 10.84 -18.53
CA ASN A 201 44.66 11.50 -18.19
C ASN A 201 44.61 12.00 -16.74
N TRP A 202 45.37 11.35 -15.86
CA TRP A 202 45.76 11.89 -14.55
C TRP A 202 47.04 12.70 -14.76
N LYS A 203 46.97 14.02 -14.56
CA LYS A 203 48.16 14.87 -14.47
C LYS A 203 48.77 14.70 -13.06
N PRO A 204 50.06 14.37 -12.91
CA PRO A 204 50.72 14.45 -11.61
C PRO A 204 50.92 15.92 -11.22
N ARG A 205 50.62 16.25 -9.95
CA ARG A 205 51.00 17.53 -9.35
C ARG A 205 52.52 17.48 -9.10
N LEU A 206 53.24 18.49 -9.57
CA LEU A 206 54.62 18.74 -9.20
C LEU A 206 54.69 19.20 -7.73
N PRO A 207 55.73 18.84 -6.97
CA PRO A 207 55.96 19.38 -5.64
C PRO A 207 56.55 20.80 -5.72
N LEU A 208 56.15 21.65 -4.77
CA LEU A 208 56.73 22.98 -4.53
C LEU A 208 58.17 22.83 -3.99
N PRO A 209 59.13 23.67 -4.41
CA PRO A 209 60.36 23.86 -3.65
C PRO A 209 60.15 24.89 -2.52
N ASN A 210 60.95 24.71 -1.46
CA ASN A 210 61.03 25.54 -0.26
C ASN A 210 61.29 27.03 -0.53
#